data_AF-A0A955MYR6-F1
#
_entry.id   AF-A0A955MYR6-F1
#
_cell.length_a   1.000
_cell.length_b   1.000
_cell.length_c   1.000
_cell.angle_alpha   90.00
_cell.angle_beta   90.00
_cell.angle_gamma   90.00
#
_symmetry.space_group_name_H-M   'P 1'
#
loop_
_entity.id
_entity.type
_entity.pdbx_description
1 polymer ?
#
loop_
_entity_poly.entity_id
_entity_poly.type
_entity_poly.pdbx_seq_one_letter_code
_entity_poly.pdbx_strand_id
1 'polypeptide(L)'
;FNIDPLPHWQANDTPDRVGITENKYVVGYLAYWDELLRRHPGLRIDSCASGGRRNDLETLRRAVPLLRSDYLFEPVGQQCHTYGLSMWVPFYGTGYCPSNTVGWGWGTGGISYDPYTRRSNMCPSNIACFDFREPVDDQLIQKLYREWIEVAPNFFGDYYPLTEYSGSNNDWIAWQFDRPEEGTGMVQVFRRTESPFFGGRFRLRGLDPDAEYKIVNMDADERETRTGKDLMDQGLEIVLEESPGSAVIEYWKK
;
A
#
# COMPACT_ATOMS: atom_id res chain seq x y z
N PHE A 1 0.65 13.17 -21.44
CA PHE A 1 0.33 12.48 -20.18
C PHE A 1 1.01 13.16 -18.99
N ASN A 2 2.26 13.65 -19.10
CA ASN A 2 2.94 14.45 -18.05
C ASN A 2 3.12 15.93 -18.46
N ILE A 3 2.01 16.63 -18.71
CA ILE A 3 1.98 18.08 -18.91
C ILE A 3 0.77 18.64 -18.18
N ASP A 4 0.73 19.94 -17.91
CA ASP A 4 -0.49 20.64 -17.50
C ASP A 4 -1.34 20.93 -18.74
N PRO A 5 -2.42 20.16 -19.02
CA PRO A 5 -3.01 20.15 -20.35
C PRO A 5 -4.04 21.27 -20.57
N LEU A 6 -4.53 21.90 -19.50
CA LEU A 6 -5.62 22.87 -19.53
C LEU A 6 -5.37 24.05 -20.50
N PRO A 7 -4.18 24.70 -20.52
CA PRO A 7 -3.93 25.80 -21.44
C PRO A 7 -4.00 25.36 -22.92
N HIS A 8 -3.57 24.14 -23.21
CA HIS A 8 -3.62 23.59 -24.58
C HIS A 8 -5.04 23.27 -25.01
N TRP A 9 -5.89 22.76 -24.11
CA TRP A 9 -7.29 22.51 -24.41
C TRP A 9 -8.06 23.81 -24.65
N GLN A 10 -7.89 24.79 -23.76
CA GLN A 10 -8.53 26.11 -23.90
C GLN A 10 -8.13 26.82 -25.19
N ALA A 11 -6.87 26.72 -25.61
CA ALA A 11 -6.39 27.32 -26.85
C ALA A 11 -6.97 26.67 -28.13
N ASN A 12 -7.52 25.46 -28.04
CA ASN A 12 -8.11 24.74 -29.18
C ASN A 12 -9.65 24.80 -29.22
N ASP A 13 -10.28 25.33 -28.18
CA ASP A 13 -11.73 25.50 -28.14
C ASP A 13 -12.15 26.81 -28.82
N THR A 14 -13.30 26.79 -29.51
CA THR A 14 -13.97 28.02 -29.95
C THR A 14 -14.81 28.61 -28.81
N PRO A 15 -15.14 29.92 -28.82
CA PRO A 15 -15.92 30.55 -27.75
C PRO A 15 -17.28 29.89 -27.46
N ASP A 16 -17.90 29.27 -28.47
CA ASP A 16 -19.17 28.57 -28.38
C ASP A 16 -19.05 27.09 -27.97
N ARG A 17 -17.83 26.57 -27.77
CA ARG A 17 -17.55 25.13 -27.52
C ARG A 17 -16.50 24.88 -26.43
N VAL A 18 -16.40 25.76 -25.44
CA VAL A 18 -15.47 25.58 -24.31
C VAL A 18 -15.65 24.21 -23.63
N GLY A 19 -14.53 23.52 -23.37
CA GLY A 19 -14.46 22.19 -22.78
C GLY A 19 -14.51 21.03 -23.79
N ILE A 20 -14.76 21.29 -25.08
CA ILE A 20 -14.91 20.21 -26.07
C ILE A 20 -13.60 19.47 -26.32
N THR A 21 -12.46 20.17 -26.30
CA THR A 21 -11.16 19.55 -26.54
C THR A 21 -10.77 18.61 -25.40
N GLU A 22 -10.98 19.03 -24.15
CA GLU A 22 -10.80 18.17 -22.96
C GLU A 22 -11.66 16.91 -23.06
N ASN A 23 -12.97 17.09 -23.30
CA ASN A 23 -13.90 15.97 -23.40
C ASN A 23 -13.48 14.96 -24.48
N LYS A 24 -13.17 15.44 -25.69
CA LYS A 24 -12.71 14.57 -26.79
C LYS A 24 -11.39 13.89 -26.50
N TYR A 25 -10.47 14.58 -25.82
CA TYR A 25 -9.19 14.01 -25.42
C TYR A 25 -9.40 12.84 -24.44
N VAL A 26 -10.23 13.03 -23.41
CA VAL A 26 -10.51 11.98 -22.41
C VAL A 26 -11.24 10.79 -23.04
N VAL A 27 -12.28 11.04 -23.86
CA VAL A 27 -13.02 9.97 -24.55
C VAL A 27 -12.11 9.20 -25.52
N GLY A 28 -11.27 9.91 -26.28
CA GLY A 28 -10.29 9.29 -27.17
C GLY A 28 -9.24 8.48 -26.42
N TYR A 29 -8.79 8.95 -25.25
CA TYR A 29 -7.88 8.22 -24.37
C TYR A 29 -8.49 6.89 -23.90
N LEU A 30 -9.73 6.91 -23.41
CA LEU A 30 -10.43 5.69 -22.97
C LEU A 30 -10.68 4.74 -24.14
N ALA A 31 -11.10 5.26 -25.30
CA ALA A 31 -11.31 4.45 -26.51
C ALA A 31 -10.01 3.79 -27.01
N TYR A 32 -8.87 4.47 -26.87
CA TYR A 32 -7.56 3.89 -27.20
C TYR A 32 -7.26 2.67 -26.31
N TRP A 33 -7.54 2.75 -25.01
CA TRP A 33 -7.33 1.64 -24.07
C TRP A 33 -8.30 0.50 -24.33
N ASP A 34 -9.57 0.81 -24.61
CA ASP A 34 -10.57 -0.19 -24.98
C ASP A 34 -10.16 -0.97 -26.23
N GLU A 35 -9.62 -0.29 -27.23
CA GLU A 35 -9.18 -0.95 -28.47
C GLU A 35 -7.94 -1.84 -28.25
N LEU A 36 -7.01 -1.45 -27.38
CA LEU A 36 -5.87 -2.29 -26.99
C LEU A 36 -6.34 -3.58 -26.32
N LEU A 37 -7.25 -3.48 -25.34
CA LEU A 37 -7.80 -4.65 -24.64
C LEU A 37 -8.66 -5.52 -25.57
N ARG A 38 -9.43 -4.93 -26.48
CA ARG A 38 -10.23 -5.67 -27.47
C ARG A 38 -9.35 -6.51 -28.40
N ARG A 39 -8.23 -5.96 -28.87
CA ARG A 39 -7.28 -6.68 -29.74
C ARG A 39 -6.39 -7.67 -29.00
N HIS A 40 -6.13 -7.40 -27.72
CA HIS A 40 -5.25 -8.20 -26.87
C HIS A 40 -5.89 -8.44 -25.50
N PRO A 41 -6.86 -9.37 -25.38
CA PRO A 41 -7.61 -9.56 -24.13
C PRO A 41 -6.77 -9.95 -22.91
N GLY A 42 -5.56 -10.46 -23.11
CA GLY A 42 -4.61 -10.77 -22.03
C GLY A 42 -3.61 -9.65 -21.71
N LEU A 43 -3.69 -8.49 -22.38
CA LEU A 43 -2.80 -7.37 -22.15
C LEU A 43 -3.02 -6.80 -20.76
N ARG A 44 -1.95 -6.73 -19.97
CA ARG A 44 -1.91 -6.01 -18.71
C ARG A 44 -1.35 -4.63 -18.97
N ILE A 45 -2.09 -3.60 -18.59
CA ILE A 45 -1.70 -2.20 -18.76
C ILE A 45 -1.33 -1.66 -17.38
N ASP A 46 -0.17 -1.02 -17.30
CA ASP A 46 0.25 -0.23 -16.14
C ASP A 46 -0.13 1.24 -16.37
N SER A 47 -0.99 1.78 -15.51
CA SER A 47 -1.35 3.19 -15.52
C SER A 47 -0.34 3.98 -14.72
N CYS A 48 0.35 4.90 -15.38
CA CYS A 48 1.26 5.84 -14.73
C CYS A 48 1.13 7.23 -15.35
N ALA A 49 0.92 8.24 -14.50
CA ALA A 49 0.85 9.65 -14.86
C ALA A 49 1.52 10.47 -13.76
N SER A 50 2.85 10.52 -13.78
CA SER A 50 3.66 11.03 -12.66
C SER A 50 3.24 10.38 -11.32
N GLY A 51 3.30 9.04 -11.29
CA GLY A 51 2.65 8.21 -10.29
C GLY A 51 1.13 8.16 -10.50
N GLY A 52 0.38 8.47 -9.45
CA GLY A 52 -1.06 8.22 -9.38
C GLY A 52 -2.00 9.31 -9.89
N ARG A 53 -1.58 10.27 -10.74
CA ARG A 53 -2.49 11.36 -11.21
C ARG A 53 -3.64 10.88 -12.12
N ARG A 54 -3.69 9.58 -12.44
CA ARG A 54 -4.77 8.92 -13.18
C ARG A 54 -5.25 7.64 -12.51
N ASN A 55 -5.26 7.62 -11.18
CA ASN A 55 -5.92 6.57 -10.41
C ASN A 55 -7.44 6.88 -10.32
N ASP A 56 -8.05 7.15 -11.47
CA ASP A 56 -9.49 7.39 -11.61
C ASP A 56 -10.23 6.11 -12.02
N LEU A 57 -11.53 6.04 -11.74
CA LEU A 57 -12.33 4.83 -11.95
C LEU A 57 -12.31 4.33 -13.41
N GLU A 58 -12.34 5.23 -14.39
CA GLU A 58 -12.40 4.82 -15.80
C GLU A 58 -11.06 4.25 -16.29
N THR A 59 -9.97 4.86 -15.87
CA THR A 59 -8.62 4.34 -16.09
C THR A 59 -8.43 2.98 -15.40
N LEU A 60 -8.82 2.87 -14.13
CA LEU A 60 -8.63 1.66 -13.31
C LEU A 60 -9.52 0.47 -13.71
N ARG A 61 -10.57 0.68 -14.51
CA ARG A 61 -11.34 -0.42 -15.14
C ARG A 61 -10.59 -1.11 -16.27
N ARG A 62 -9.50 -0.51 -16.75
CA ARG A 62 -8.77 -0.92 -17.96
C ARG A 62 -7.28 -1.21 -17.70
N ALA A 63 -6.73 -0.65 -16.62
CA ALA A 63 -5.35 -0.85 -16.20
C ALA A 63 -5.25 -0.89 -14.68
N VAL A 64 -4.06 -1.24 -14.21
CA VAL A 64 -3.71 -1.21 -12.79
C VAL A 64 -2.59 -0.20 -12.56
N PRO A 65 -2.54 0.50 -11.41
CA PRO A 65 -1.45 1.41 -11.10
C PRO A 65 -0.34 0.64 -10.40
N LEU A 66 0.69 0.21 -11.13
CA LEU A 66 1.84 -0.49 -10.53
C LEU A 66 2.77 0.50 -9.81
N LEU A 67 2.65 1.79 -10.11
CA LEU A 67 3.29 2.88 -9.38
C LEU A 67 2.23 3.83 -8.79
N ARG A 68 1.96 3.68 -7.49
CA ARG A 68 0.95 4.48 -6.77
C ARG A 68 1.27 5.98 -6.67
N SER A 69 2.55 6.35 -6.61
CA SER A 69 3.02 7.72 -6.45
C SER A 69 4.50 7.82 -6.80
N ASP A 70 4.94 8.94 -7.40
CA ASP A 70 6.36 9.24 -7.59
C ASP A 70 7.07 9.61 -6.27
N TYR A 71 6.31 9.84 -5.19
CA TYR A 71 6.86 9.98 -3.84
C TYR A 71 7.20 8.59 -3.28
N LEU A 72 8.31 8.04 -3.78
CA LEU A 72 8.73 6.65 -3.60
C LEU A 72 9.51 6.40 -2.31
N PHE A 73 9.39 5.17 -1.80
CA PHE A 73 10.23 4.49 -0.80
C PHE A 73 10.22 5.05 0.62
N GLU A 74 10.08 6.37 0.80
CA GLU A 74 10.05 7.02 2.11
C GLU A 74 8.92 6.43 2.98
N PRO A 75 9.23 5.82 4.14
CA PRO A 75 8.28 5.02 4.90
C PRO A 75 6.96 5.72 5.24
N VAL A 76 7.00 6.97 5.73
CA VAL A 76 5.80 7.66 6.23
C VAL A 76 4.83 7.96 5.09
N GLY A 77 5.33 8.50 3.98
CA GLY A 77 4.55 8.74 2.77
C GLY A 77 4.00 7.44 2.19
N GLN A 78 4.78 6.36 2.19
CA GLN A 78 4.32 5.05 1.71
C GLN A 78 3.21 4.45 2.58
N GLN A 79 3.30 4.60 3.91
CA GLN A 79 2.20 4.26 4.84
C GLN A 79 0.94 5.10 4.55
N CYS A 80 1.10 6.41 4.33
CA CYS A 80 -0.02 7.30 3.99
C CYS A 80 -0.68 6.92 2.65
N HIS A 81 0.12 6.53 1.65
CA HIS A 81 -0.41 6.03 0.37
C HIS A 81 -1.21 4.73 0.57
N THR A 82 -0.68 3.76 1.33
CA THR A 82 -1.42 2.52 1.67
C THR A 82 -2.74 2.85 2.36
N TYR A 83 -2.72 3.76 3.34
CA TYR A 83 -3.91 4.16 4.08
C TYR A 83 -5.01 4.72 3.17
N GLY A 84 -4.64 5.66 2.30
CA GLY A 84 -5.59 6.28 1.39
C GLY A 84 -6.09 5.35 0.28
N LEU A 85 -5.18 4.58 -0.34
CA LEU A 85 -5.53 3.75 -1.50
C LEU A 85 -6.32 2.51 -1.14
N SER A 86 -6.01 1.85 -0.02
CA SER A 86 -6.71 0.61 0.37
C SER A 86 -8.20 0.80 0.64
N MET A 87 -8.64 2.05 0.88
CA MET A 87 -10.05 2.40 1.02
C MET A 87 -10.84 2.34 -0.30
N TRP A 88 -10.16 2.49 -1.45
CA TRP A 88 -10.83 2.75 -2.74
C TRP A 88 -10.32 1.91 -3.91
N VAL A 89 -9.06 1.50 -3.85
CA VAL A 89 -8.34 0.85 -4.95
C VAL A 89 -7.89 -0.54 -4.46
N PRO A 90 -8.53 -1.63 -4.89
CA PRO A 90 -8.23 -2.98 -4.40
C PRO A 90 -6.87 -3.51 -4.88
N PHE A 91 -6.32 -2.93 -5.95
CA PHE A 91 -5.03 -3.33 -6.48
C PHE A 91 -4.22 -2.11 -6.90
N TYR A 92 -3.08 -1.94 -6.25
CA TYR A 92 -2.10 -0.91 -6.56
C TYR A 92 -0.71 -1.44 -6.22
N GLY A 93 0.30 -0.78 -6.77
CA GLY A 93 1.69 -1.14 -6.53
C GLY A 93 2.58 0.01 -6.12
N THR A 94 3.77 -0.38 -5.69
CA THR A 94 4.93 0.50 -5.52
C THR A 94 6.19 -0.31 -5.75
N GLY A 95 7.33 0.36 -5.70
CA GLY A 95 8.62 -0.32 -5.64
C GLY A 95 9.14 -0.44 -4.21
N TYR A 96 10.16 -1.26 -4.06
CA TYR A 96 11.07 -1.26 -2.92
C TYR A 96 12.50 -1.29 -3.45
N CYS A 97 13.30 -0.31 -3.06
CA CYS A 97 14.70 -0.16 -3.46
C CYS A 97 15.60 -0.46 -2.25
N PRO A 98 16.17 -1.68 -2.14
CA PRO A 98 17.10 -2.01 -1.07
C PRO A 98 18.51 -1.50 -1.35
N SER A 99 18.79 -0.96 -2.51
CA SER A 99 20.10 -0.40 -2.82
C SER A 99 20.15 1.07 -2.44
N ASN A 100 21.33 1.52 -1.99
CA ASN A 100 21.72 2.92 -1.78
C ASN A 100 21.63 3.80 -3.07
N THR A 101 20.97 3.32 -4.12
CA THR A 101 20.95 3.92 -5.45
C THR A 101 20.29 5.28 -5.38
N VAL A 102 21.11 6.32 -5.47
CA VAL A 102 20.68 7.71 -5.46
C VAL A 102 20.00 8.04 -6.78
N GLY A 103 18.87 8.76 -6.75
CA GLY A 103 18.38 9.52 -7.92
C GLY A 103 17.05 9.10 -8.55
N TRP A 104 16.27 8.19 -7.94
CA TRP A 104 14.96 7.75 -8.48
C TRP A 104 13.74 8.27 -7.71
N GLY A 105 13.93 9.01 -6.61
CA GLY A 105 12.86 9.62 -5.81
C GLY A 105 13.33 10.25 -4.50
N TRP A 106 12.45 10.95 -3.78
CA TRP A 106 12.76 11.61 -2.51
C TRP A 106 13.20 10.64 -1.39
N GLY A 107 12.87 9.35 -1.49
CA GLY A 107 13.35 8.28 -0.60
C GLY A 107 14.62 7.56 -1.08
N THR A 108 15.36 8.10 -2.05
CA THR A 108 16.62 7.52 -2.54
C THR A 108 17.82 8.30 -1.99
N GLY A 109 18.81 7.60 -1.42
CA GLY A 109 20.01 8.24 -0.86
C GLY A 109 20.63 7.58 0.38
N GLY A 110 20.10 6.44 0.84
CA GLY A 110 20.63 5.72 2.00
C GLY A 110 20.40 4.21 1.92
N ILE A 111 21.16 3.45 2.70
CA ILE A 111 20.94 2.02 2.92
C ILE A 111 19.74 1.90 3.86
N SER A 112 18.54 1.59 3.36
CA SER A 112 17.35 1.40 4.20
C SER A 112 16.54 0.21 3.71
N TYR A 113 17.16 -0.97 3.76
CA TYR A 113 16.48 -2.24 3.49
C TYR A 113 16.04 -2.96 4.77
N ASP A 114 15.87 -2.20 5.84
CA ASP A 114 15.38 -2.68 7.13
C ASP A 114 13.90 -3.13 7.05
N PRO A 115 13.43 -3.95 8.01
CA PRO A 115 12.04 -4.41 8.05
C PRO A 115 11.00 -3.28 8.07
N TYR A 116 11.26 -2.17 8.77
CA TYR A 116 10.31 -1.06 8.88
C TYR A 116 10.06 -0.40 7.51
N THR A 117 11.14 -0.13 6.77
CA THR A 117 11.06 0.42 5.42
C THR A 117 10.40 -0.56 4.46
N ARG A 118 10.76 -1.85 4.52
CA ARG A 118 10.14 -2.87 3.66
C ARG A 118 8.63 -2.98 3.87
N ARG A 119 8.18 -3.06 5.13
CA ARG A 119 6.77 -3.22 5.51
C ARG A 119 5.94 -1.99 5.13
N SER A 120 6.53 -0.80 5.26
CA SER A 120 5.90 0.46 4.82
C SER A 120 5.62 0.48 3.31
N ASN A 121 6.42 -0.27 2.53
CA ASN A 121 6.28 -0.40 1.08
C ASN A 121 5.48 -1.64 0.64
N MET A 122 5.05 -2.53 1.55
CA MET A 122 4.22 -3.68 1.18
C MET A 122 2.84 -3.24 0.67
N CYS A 123 2.39 -3.89 -0.40
CA CYS A 123 1.14 -3.62 -1.10
C CYS A 123 0.80 -4.81 -2.03
N PRO A 124 -0.39 -4.86 -2.66
CA PRO A 124 -0.78 -5.95 -3.55
C PRO A 124 0.24 -6.25 -4.66
N SER A 125 0.88 -5.22 -5.22
CA SER A 125 1.94 -5.37 -6.23
C SER A 125 3.23 -4.67 -5.78
N ASN A 126 4.27 -5.45 -5.48
CA ASN A 126 5.55 -4.88 -5.05
C ASN A 126 6.64 -5.18 -6.09
N ILE A 127 7.28 -4.14 -6.60
CA ILE A 127 8.38 -4.27 -7.58
C ILE A 127 9.73 -4.20 -6.85
N ALA A 128 10.59 -5.18 -7.11
CA ALA A 128 11.98 -5.18 -6.67
C ALA A 128 12.80 -4.18 -7.52
N CYS A 129 13.11 -3.01 -6.98
CA CYS A 129 13.91 -1.97 -7.63
C CYS A 129 15.38 -2.11 -7.24
N PHE A 130 16.02 -3.23 -7.64
CA PHE A 130 17.36 -3.57 -7.18
C PHE A 130 18.44 -3.05 -8.12
N ASP A 131 19.45 -2.38 -7.57
CA ASP A 131 20.73 -2.23 -8.25
C ASP A 131 21.65 -3.41 -7.89
N PHE A 132 21.69 -4.41 -8.76
CA PHE A 132 22.52 -5.62 -8.57
C PHE A 132 24.04 -5.36 -8.54
N ARG A 133 24.48 -4.12 -8.75
CA ARG A 133 25.90 -3.72 -8.64
C ARG A 133 26.29 -3.37 -7.21
N GLU A 134 25.32 -3.05 -6.37
CA GLU A 134 25.54 -2.61 -4.99
C GLU A 134 25.44 -3.79 -4.03
N PRO A 135 26.34 -3.88 -3.03
CA PRO A 135 26.27 -4.94 -2.03
C PRO A 135 25.02 -4.78 -1.16
N VAL A 136 24.31 -5.89 -0.94
CA VAL A 136 23.10 -5.95 -0.10
C VAL A 136 23.14 -7.21 0.78
N ASP A 137 22.31 -7.24 1.81
CA ASP A 137 22.08 -8.44 2.61
C ASP A 137 21.04 -9.35 1.93
N ASP A 138 21.52 -10.31 1.14
CA ASP A 138 20.66 -11.26 0.42
C ASP A 138 19.76 -12.07 1.36
N GLN A 139 20.24 -12.44 2.55
CA GLN A 139 19.47 -13.24 3.49
C GLN A 139 18.31 -12.44 4.06
N LEU A 140 18.57 -11.19 4.46
CA LEU A 140 17.54 -10.28 4.93
C LEU A 140 16.53 -9.97 3.83
N ILE A 141 16.97 -9.67 2.60
CA ILE A 141 16.06 -9.42 1.47
C ILE A 141 15.16 -10.64 1.23
N GLN A 142 15.73 -11.85 1.16
CA GLN A 142 14.94 -13.07 0.97
C GLN A 142 13.98 -13.35 2.12
N LYS A 143 14.36 -13.05 3.37
CA LYS A 143 13.44 -13.13 4.52
C LYS A 143 12.25 -12.19 4.32
N LEU A 144 12.53 -10.93 4.00
CA LEU A 144 11.55 -9.87 3.82
C LEU A 144 10.60 -10.08 2.63
N TYR A 145 11.07 -10.67 1.53
CA TYR A 145 10.21 -11.05 0.41
C TYR A 145 9.34 -12.26 0.72
N ARG A 146 9.86 -13.25 1.47
CA ARG A 146 9.05 -14.38 1.94
C ARG A 146 7.93 -13.91 2.86
N GLU A 147 8.24 -13.00 3.78
CA GLU A 147 7.24 -12.35 4.63
C GLU A 147 6.14 -11.69 3.79
N TRP A 148 6.50 -10.88 2.78
CA TRP A 148 5.50 -10.28 1.89
C TRP A 148 4.68 -11.32 1.13
N ILE A 149 5.29 -12.38 0.60
CA ILE A 149 4.58 -13.44 -0.14
C ILE A 149 3.57 -14.15 0.77
N GLU A 150 3.93 -14.41 2.02
CA GLU A 150 3.08 -15.05 3.03
C GLU A 150 1.84 -14.21 3.32
N VAL A 151 2.01 -12.90 3.53
CA VAL A 151 0.89 -12.00 3.85
C VAL A 151 0.19 -11.40 2.62
N ALA A 152 0.74 -11.58 1.41
CA ALA A 152 0.23 -10.98 0.18
C ALA A 152 -1.27 -11.26 -0.08
N PRO A 153 -1.81 -12.46 0.18
CA PRO A 153 -3.23 -12.72 0.01
C PRO A 153 -4.13 -11.81 0.87
N ASN A 154 -3.66 -11.36 2.04
CA ASN A 154 -4.45 -10.51 2.93
C ASN A 154 -4.72 -9.13 2.33
N PHE A 155 -3.88 -8.59 1.43
CA PHE A 155 -4.14 -7.28 0.81
C PHE A 155 -5.43 -7.22 -0.04
N PHE A 156 -6.04 -8.38 -0.34
CA PHE A 156 -7.31 -8.49 -1.05
C PHE A 156 -8.52 -8.59 -0.12
N GLY A 157 -8.31 -8.57 1.21
CA GLY A 157 -9.37 -8.58 2.21
C GLY A 157 -9.99 -7.20 2.46
N ASP A 158 -11.01 -7.20 3.30
CA ASP A 158 -11.66 -5.99 3.82
C ASP A 158 -10.65 -5.14 4.58
N TYR A 159 -10.54 -3.87 4.19
CA TYR A 159 -9.60 -2.93 4.77
C TYR A 159 -10.24 -2.11 5.91
N TYR A 160 -9.63 -2.15 7.09
CA TYR A 160 -10.06 -1.39 8.27
C TYR A 160 -8.91 -0.55 8.83
N PRO A 161 -8.98 0.79 8.72
CA PRO A 161 -8.11 1.67 9.49
C PRO A 161 -8.32 1.45 11.00
N LEU A 162 -7.22 1.27 11.74
CA LEU A 162 -7.25 1.09 13.19
C LEU A 162 -6.82 2.36 13.95
N THR A 163 -6.20 3.30 13.23
CA THR A 163 -5.87 4.66 13.70
C THR A 163 -6.49 5.69 12.77
N GLU A 164 -6.47 6.96 13.17
CA GLU A 164 -6.74 8.07 12.24
C GLU A 164 -5.60 8.22 11.22
N TYR A 165 -5.90 8.88 10.10
CA TYR A 165 -4.88 9.27 9.14
C TYR A 165 -3.99 10.36 9.73
N SER A 166 -2.66 10.18 9.63
CA SER A 166 -1.70 11.22 9.96
C SER A 166 -0.46 11.11 9.09
N GLY A 167 0.11 12.26 8.72
CA GLY A 167 1.45 12.38 8.12
C GLY A 167 2.54 12.77 9.12
N SER A 168 2.21 12.88 10.41
CA SER A 168 3.13 13.30 11.47
C SER A 168 4.08 12.19 11.90
N ASN A 169 5.33 12.51 12.22
CA ASN A 169 6.29 11.57 12.79
C ASN A 169 6.03 11.23 14.27
N ASN A 170 5.15 11.98 14.95
CA ASN A 170 4.79 11.74 16.35
C ASN A 170 3.76 10.61 16.53
N ASP A 171 3.04 10.28 15.46
CA ASP A 171 1.88 9.40 15.53
C ASP A 171 2.22 7.95 15.16
N TRP A 172 1.35 7.05 15.57
CA TRP A 172 1.32 5.67 15.06
C TRP A 172 0.33 5.60 13.90
N ILE A 173 0.56 4.67 12.98
CA ILE A 173 -0.44 4.33 11.97
C ILE A 173 -0.62 2.81 11.93
N ALA A 174 -1.87 2.37 11.90
CA ALA A 174 -2.20 0.96 11.85
C ALA A 174 -3.47 0.67 11.05
N TRP A 175 -3.50 -0.52 10.46
CA TRP A 175 -4.66 -1.01 9.72
C TRP A 175 -4.74 -2.53 9.78
N GLN A 176 -5.94 -3.03 9.53
CA GLN A 176 -6.26 -4.44 9.40
C GLN A 176 -6.70 -4.72 7.97
N PHE A 177 -6.29 -5.87 7.44
CA PHE A 177 -6.96 -6.54 6.35
C PHE A 177 -7.60 -7.83 6.88
N ASP A 178 -8.88 -8.05 6.57
CA ASP A 178 -9.65 -9.21 7.02
C ASP A 178 -10.21 -9.98 5.83
N ARG A 179 -10.08 -11.30 5.86
CA ARG A 179 -10.63 -12.21 4.83
C ARG A 179 -11.61 -13.15 5.52
N PRO A 180 -12.86 -12.71 5.73
CA PRO A 180 -13.83 -13.45 6.53
C PRO A 180 -14.19 -14.82 5.91
N GLU A 181 -14.16 -14.93 4.57
CA GLU A 181 -14.41 -16.18 3.85
C GLU A 181 -13.32 -17.23 4.10
N GLU A 182 -12.06 -16.82 4.13
CA GLU A 182 -10.93 -17.69 4.49
C GLU A 182 -10.73 -17.81 6.01
N GLY A 183 -11.38 -16.96 6.80
CA GLY A 183 -11.19 -16.85 8.24
C GLY A 183 -9.78 -16.42 8.61
N THR A 184 -9.11 -15.62 7.78
CA THR A 184 -7.71 -15.20 7.99
C THR A 184 -7.57 -13.70 7.84
N GLY A 185 -6.51 -13.11 8.36
CA GLY A 185 -6.20 -11.71 8.08
C GLY A 185 -4.90 -11.27 8.68
N MET A 186 -4.60 -9.98 8.50
CA MET A 186 -3.40 -9.37 9.07
C MET A 186 -3.67 -7.99 9.66
N VAL A 187 -2.82 -7.58 10.57
CA VAL A 187 -2.70 -6.22 11.09
C VAL A 187 -1.28 -5.74 10.84
N GLN A 188 -1.13 -4.54 10.30
CA GLN A 188 0.15 -3.86 10.22
C GLN A 188 0.13 -2.65 11.13
N VAL A 189 1.19 -2.48 11.92
CA VAL A 189 1.33 -1.40 12.89
C VAL A 189 2.70 -0.75 12.72
N PHE A 190 2.73 0.58 12.72
CA PHE A 190 3.95 1.36 12.56
C PHE A 190 4.05 2.41 13.66
N ARG A 191 5.13 2.34 14.44
CA ARG A 191 5.59 3.39 15.35
C ARG A 191 6.57 4.28 14.60
N ARG A 192 6.26 5.57 14.46
CA ARG A 192 7.12 6.54 13.77
C ARG A 192 8.18 7.14 14.68
N THR A 193 9.20 7.72 14.05
CA THR A 193 10.48 8.12 14.63
C THR A 193 10.38 9.03 15.86
N GLU A 194 9.40 9.94 15.89
CA GLU A 194 9.25 10.94 16.96
C GLU A 194 8.15 10.57 17.96
N SER A 195 7.60 9.36 17.87
CA SER A 195 6.48 8.99 18.75
C SER A 195 6.90 8.90 20.21
N PRO A 196 6.22 9.62 21.12
CA PRO A 196 6.51 9.57 22.55
C PRO A 196 5.98 8.29 23.21
N PHE A 197 5.17 7.50 22.49
CA PHE A 197 4.59 6.25 22.97
C PHE A 197 5.28 5.04 22.33
N PHE A 198 5.48 3.99 23.13
CA PHE A 198 6.10 2.73 22.73
C PHE A 198 5.09 1.57 22.64
N GLY A 199 3.82 1.79 22.98
CA GLY A 199 2.77 0.79 22.87
C GLY A 199 1.40 1.39 22.63
N GLY A 200 0.50 0.56 22.11
CA GLY A 200 -0.86 0.94 21.76
C GLY A 200 -1.80 -0.27 21.75
N ARG A 201 -3.10 0.01 21.72
CA ARG A 201 -4.16 -0.99 21.72
C ARG A 201 -5.08 -0.76 20.52
N PHE A 202 -5.15 -1.76 19.65
CA PHE A 202 -5.82 -1.66 18.34
C PHE A 202 -7.03 -2.58 18.30
N ARG A 203 -8.22 -1.99 18.29
CA ARG A 203 -9.49 -2.75 18.24
C ARG A 203 -9.75 -3.24 16.83
N LEU A 204 -9.76 -4.56 16.65
CA LEU A 204 -10.00 -5.17 15.35
C LEU A 204 -11.48 -5.03 14.96
N ARG A 205 -11.79 -5.32 13.69
CA ARG A 205 -13.12 -5.20 13.10
C ARG A 205 -13.41 -6.42 12.22
N GLY A 206 -14.68 -6.62 11.88
CA GLY A 206 -15.09 -7.68 10.94
C GLY A 206 -15.09 -9.10 11.50
N LEU A 207 -14.54 -9.33 12.70
CA LEU A 207 -14.40 -10.67 13.27
C LEU A 207 -15.72 -11.25 13.77
N ASP A 208 -15.83 -12.58 13.72
CA ASP A 208 -16.92 -13.33 14.35
C ASP A 208 -16.74 -13.30 15.88
N PRO A 209 -17.69 -12.70 16.64
CA PRO A 209 -17.53 -12.50 18.07
C PRO A 209 -17.40 -13.81 18.85
N ASP A 210 -18.02 -14.89 18.39
CA ASP A 210 -18.10 -16.17 19.11
C ASP A 210 -16.97 -17.14 18.70
N ALA A 211 -16.21 -16.79 17.66
CA ALA A 211 -15.09 -17.59 17.19
C ALA A 211 -13.80 -17.30 17.96
N GLU A 212 -12.92 -18.31 18.04
CA GLU A 212 -11.54 -18.13 18.48
C GLU A 212 -10.61 -17.89 17.30
N TYR A 213 -9.68 -16.96 17.49
CA TYR A 213 -8.63 -16.65 16.53
C TYR A 213 -7.28 -16.95 17.15
N LYS A 214 -6.44 -17.69 16.43
CA LYS A 214 -5.02 -17.79 16.75
C LYS A 214 -4.30 -16.60 16.13
N ILE A 215 -3.45 -15.96 16.91
CA ILE A 215 -2.76 -14.72 16.56
C ILE A 215 -1.27 -14.97 16.67
N VAL A 216 -0.51 -14.51 15.67
CA VAL A 216 0.94 -14.65 15.61
C VAL A 216 1.57 -13.33 15.19
N ASN A 217 2.53 -12.85 15.97
CA ASN A 217 3.41 -11.77 15.58
C ASN A 217 4.56 -12.36 14.75
N MET A 218 4.79 -11.86 13.53
CA MET A 218 5.83 -12.39 12.65
C MET A 218 7.26 -12.18 13.18
N ASP A 219 7.46 -11.28 14.13
CA ASP A 219 8.77 -11.00 14.74
C ASP A 219 9.00 -11.68 16.09
N ALA A 220 7.99 -12.34 16.65
CA ALA A 220 8.07 -12.98 17.96
C ALA A 220 7.56 -14.43 17.92
N ASP A 221 8.09 -15.28 18.78
CA ASP A 221 7.58 -16.64 18.95
C ASP A 221 6.24 -16.69 19.71
N GLU A 222 5.71 -15.52 20.08
CA GLU A 222 4.46 -15.38 20.80
C GLU A 222 3.27 -15.79 19.92
N ARG A 223 2.49 -16.72 20.47
CA ARG A 223 1.25 -17.20 19.87
C ARG A 223 0.19 -17.11 20.94
N GLU A 224 -0.88 -16.39 20.65
CA GLU A 224 -2.01 -16.30 21.54
C GLU A 224 -3.29 -16.78 20.84
N THR A 225 -4.30 -17.08 21.64
CA THR A 225 -5.66 -17.33 21.15
C THR A 225 -6.58 -16.39 21.89
N ARG A 226 -7.39 -15.64 21.15
CA ARG A 226 -8.39 -14.73 21.70
C ARG A 226 -9.69 -14.87 20.92
N THR A 227 -10.81 -14.56 21.54
CA THR A 227 -12.10 -14.55 20.84
C THR A 227 -12.20 -13.33 19.93
N GLY A 228 -12.99 -13.41 18.87
CA GLY A 228 -13.25 -12.24 18.02
C GLY A 228 -13.86 -11.09 18.83
N LYS A 229 -14.74 -11.41 19.79
CA LYS A 229 -15.31 -10.40 20.69
C LYS A 229 -14.24 -9.68 21.50
N ASP A 230 -13.30 -10.41 22.06
CA ASP A 230 -12.21 -9.85 22.87
C ASP A 230 -11.27 -8.98 22.01
N LEU A 231 -10.96 -9.40 20.79
CA LEU A 231 -10.16 -8.62 19.83
C LEU A 231 -10.85 -7.33 19.37
N MET A 232 -12.18 -7.34 19.24
CA MET A 232 -12.96 -6.16 18.85
C MET A 232 -13.19 -5.20 20.04
N ASP A 233 -13.47 -5.73 21.24
CA ASP A 233 -13.80 -4.92 22.42
C ASP A 233 -12.53 -4.41 23.14
N GLN A 234 -11.59 -5.32 23.42
CA GLN A 234 -10.38 -5.03 24.18
C GLN A 234 -9.19 -4.68 23.29
N GLY A 235 -9.20 -5.10 22.02
CA GLY A 235 -8.12 -4.80 21.07
C GLY A 235 -6.86 -5.62 21.29
N LEU A 236 -6.01 -5.62 20.26
CA LEU A 236 -4.68 -6.19 20.26
C LEU A 236 -3.70 -5.19 20.90
N GLU A 237 -2.98 -5.63 21.91
CA GLU A 237 -1.93 -4.82 22.54
C GLU A 237 -0.61 -5.05 21.81
N ILE A 238 -0.01 -3.96 21.31
CA ILE A 238 1.25 -3.99 20.59
C ILE A 238 2.24 -3.07 21.27
N VAL A 239 3.43 -3.59 21.55
CA VAL A 239 4.56 -2.87 22.11
C VAL A 239 5.71 -2.92 21.11
N LEU A 240 6.21 -1.75 20.72
CA LEU A 240 7.34 -1.56 19.81
C LEU A 240 8.37 -0.67 20.52
N GLU A 241 9.37 -1.28 21.15
CA GLU A 241 10.42 -0.57 21.91
C GLU A 241 11.35 0.26 21.02
N GLU A 242 11.63 -0.22 19.80
CA GLU A 242 12.44 0.49 18.81
C GLU A 242 11.65 1.62 18.12
N SER A 243 12.35 2.70 17.79
CA SER A 243 11.81 3.85 17.04
C SER A 243 12.75 4.22 15.89
N PRO A 244 12.29 4.19 14.62
CA PRO A 244 10.99 3.67 14.18
C PRO A 244 10.86 2.17 14.40
N GLY A 245 9.63 1.67 14.48
CA GLY A 245 9.33 0.25 14.69
C GLY A 245 8.10 -0.19 13.90
N SER A 246 8.01 -1.46 13.54
CA SER A 246 6.81 -2.02 12.89
C SER A 246 6.55 -3.45 13.34
N ALA A 247 5.29 -3.87 13.29
CA ALA A 247 4.88 -5.26 13.44
C ALA A 247 3.88 -5.65 12.35
N VAL A 248 3.94 -6.92 11.96
CA VAL A 248 2.92 -7.59 11.16
C VAL A 248 2.37 -8.74 11.99
N ILE A 249 1.07 -8.71 12.20
CA ILE A 249 0.36 -9.69 13.02
C ILE A 249 -0.60 -10.43 12.11
N GLU A 250 -0.50 -11.74 12.04
CA GLU A 250 -1.46 -12.57 11.33
C GLU A 250 -2.43 -13.23 12.31
N TYR A 251 -3.67 -13.42 11.86
CA TYR A 251 -4.65 -14.16 12.62
C TYR A 251 -5.44 -15.11 11.73
N TRP A 252 -5.91 -16.20 12.34
CA TRP A 252 -6.77 -17.19 11.69
C TRP A 252 -7.79 -17.79 12.65
N LYS A 253 -9.02 -17.89 12.17
CA LYS A 253 -10.16 -18.50 12.83
C LYS A 253 -9.90 -19.99 13.01
N LYS A 254 -10.14 -20.49 14.22
CA LYS A 254 -10.08 -21.93 14.53
C LYS A 254 -11.32 -22.69 14.10
#